data_AF-A0A5K1K0Z2-F1
#
_entry.id   AF-A0A5K1K0Z2-F1
#
_cell.length_a   1.000
_cell.length_b   1.000
_cell.length_c   1.000
_cell.angle_alpha   90.00
_cell.angle_beta   90.00
_cell.angle_gamma   90.00
#
_symmetry.space_group_name_H-M   'P 1'
#
loop_
_entity.id
_entity.type
_entity.pdbx_description
1 polymer ?
#
loop_
_entity_poly.entity_id
_entity_poly.type
_entity_poly.pdbx_seq_one_letter_code
_entity_poly.pdbx_strand_id
1 'polypeptide(L)'
;MSNTRFAASRHLLEDAVASLDAKVLNVLGPLGFSDSPQRWIDQLPEILADRYRSRVALVKDTIRTVAQEFRGTGRTEQLVQEGQTLVQRKDILRSMFAALDLLTSREFRRSGIEPDRLDRLQDYLPTFRAAVSAISARTSRWQDDLREWQVVFNTLEKPVSTVTLLLHFVPPIVPDAHVSEAQEVLETLAGLWAYRRVVLRDAHRLMEQEEPEDPLHLMTSLDEQHEDQLVPIDRFLAIIKELDSLPPLYLPVRDFTAGEFLEAEATFNRLCSERDSITQDIDRLECIFDHFIGIVDSDAAHALE
;
A
#
# COMPACT_ATOMS: atom_id res chain seq x y z
N MET A 1 46.43 15.02 -39.40
CA MET A 1 45.82 14.12 -38.40
C MET A 1 44.98 14.85 -37.34
N SER A 2 44.90 16.19 -37.34
CA SER A 2 44.06 16.94 -36.36
C SER A 2 42.56 16.89 -36.69
N ASN A 3 42.16 17.11 -37.94
CA ASN A 3 40.73 17.23 -38.33
C ASN A 3 39.85 16.00 -37.98
N THR A 4 40.39 14.78 -38.01
CA THR A 4 39.65 13.56 -37.66
C THR A 4 39.43 13.40 -36.16
N ARG A 5 40.34 13.89 -35.32
CA ARG A 5 40.20 13.85 -33.86
C ARG A 5 39.14 14.85 -33.39
N PHE A 6 39.11 16.03 -33.99
CA PHE A 6 38.10 17.05 -33.70
C PHE A 6 36.70 16.62 -34.18
N ALA A 7 36.56 16.06 -35.39
CA ALA A 7 35.27 15.52 -35.85
C ALA A 7 34.71 14.44 -34.91
N ALA A 8 35.57 13.57 -34.37
CA ALA A 8 35.17 12.56 -33.38
C ALA A 8 34.74 13.18 -32.05
N SER A 9 35.48 14.17 -31.53
CA SER A 9 35.10 14.89 -30.29
C SER A 9 33.77 15.66 -30.42
N ARG A 10 33.47 16.18 -31.62
CA ARG A 10 32.20 16.87 -31.91
C ARG A 10 31.02 15.92 -31.80
N HIS A 11 31.14 14.77 -32.48
CA HIS A 11 30.10 13.75 -32.47
C HIS A 11 29.83 13.24 -31.05
N LEU A 12 30.88 13.07 -30.23
CA LEU A 12 30.73 12.65 -28.83
C LEU A 12 29.97 13.69 -27.98
N LEU A 13 30.21 14.99 -28.19
CA LEU A 13 29.47 16.05 -27.49
C LEU A 13 28.01 16.15 -27.96
N GLU A 14 27.78 16.05 -29.26
CA GLU A 14 26.43 16.02 -29.84
C GLU A 14 25.63 14.80 -29.32
N ASP A 15 26.25 13.62 -29.26
CA ASP A 15 25.66 12.41 -28.69
C ASP A 15 25.39 12.54 -27.19
N ALA A 16 26.32 13.11 -26.43
CA ALA A 16 26.16 13.32 -25.00
C ALA A 16 24.98 14.24 -24.71
N VAL A 17 24.87 15.38 -25.42
CA VAL A 17 23.73 16.29 -25.28
C VAL A 17 22.42 15.60 -25.71
N ALA A 18 22.42 14.91 -26.86
CA ALA A 18 21.24 14.18 -27.31
C ALA A 18 20.78 13.12 -26.29
N SER A 19 21.72 12.44 -25.64
CA SER A 19 21.44 11.46 -24.58
C SER A 19 20.82 12.12 -23.34
N LEU A 20 21.37 13.25 -22.88
CA LEU A 20 20.82 14.00 -21.75
C LEU A 20 19.43 14.57 -22.04
N ASP A 21 19.22 15.05 -23.27
CA ASP A 21 17.94 15.59 -23.73
C ASP A 21 16.89 14.48 -23.85
N ALA A 22 17.27 13.32 -24.39
CA ALA A 22 16.42 12.14 -24.47
C ALA A 22 15.95 11.68 -23.08
N LYS A 23 16.77 11.78 -22.02
CA LYS A 23 16.34 11.44 -20.66
C LYS A 23 15.20 12.31 -20.16
N VAL A 24 15.27 13.62 -20.39
CA VAL A 24 14.21 14.55 -20.00
C VAL A 24 12.95 14.28 -20.84
N LEU A 25 13.10 14.09 -22.15
CA LEU A 25 11.99 13.80 -23.05
C LEU A 25 11.32 12.43 -22.78
N ASN A 26 12.08 11.43 -22.35
CA ASN A 26 11.52 10.13 -21.95
C ASN A 26 10.59 10.24 -20.72
N VAL A 27 10.75 11.28 -19.91
CA VAL A 27 9.88 11.56 -18.76
C VAL A 27 8.71 12.46 -19.16
N LEU A 28 8.99 13.56 -19.88
CA LEU A 28 7.97 14.56 -20.22
C LEU A 28 7.08 14.16 -21.41
N GLY A 29 7.63 13.47 -22.41
CA GLY A 29 6.91 13.06 -23.61
C GLY A 29 5.67 12.20 -23.33
N PRO A 30 5.75 11.14 -22.50
CA PRO A 30 4.59 10.33 -22.11
C PRO A 30 3.49 11.11 -21.38
N LEU A 31 3.83 12.27 -20.80
CA LEU A 31 2.89 13.15 -20.11
C LEU A 31 2.24 14.18 -21.05
N GLY A 32 2.63 14.21 -22.34
CA GLY A 32 2.06 15.10 -23.36
C GLY A 32 2.79 16.43 -23.54
N PHE A 33 3.95 16.62 -22.91
CA PHE A 33 4.79 17.78 -23.18
C PHE A 33 5.38 17.69 -24.59
N SER A 34 5.61 18.85 -25.21
CA SER A 34 6.31 18.91 -26.49
C SER A 34 7.82 18.74 -26.32
N ASP A 35 8.54 18.47 -27.41
CA ASP A 35 10.00 18.42 -27.42
C ASP A 35 10.66 19.82 -27.30
N SER A 36 9.87 20.87 -27.03
CA SER A 36 10.34 22.25 -26.92
C SER A 36 10.33 22.73 -25.46
N PRO A 37 11.51 22.91 -24.83
CA PRO A 37 11.61 23.38 -23.46
C PRO A 37 10.96 24.74 -23.19
N GLN A 38 10.89 25.60 -24.22
CA GLN A 38 10.25 26.92 -24.12
C GLN A 38 8.75 26.80 -23.85
N ARG A 39 8.13 25.67 -24.20
CA ARG A 39 6.69 25.47 -24.09
C ARG A 39 6.29 24.73 -22.82
N TRP A 40 7.23 24.10 -22.10
CA TRP A 40 6.89 23.24 -20.97
C TRP A 40 6.13 23.97 -19.87
N ILE A 41 6.54 25.19 -19.54
CA ILE A 41 5.85 26.01 -18.52
C ILE A 41 4.43 26.35 -18.94
N ASP A 42 4.23 26.74 -20.21
CA ASP A 42 2.91 27.06 -20.74
C ASP A 42 1.99 25.84 -20.84
N GLN A 43 2.56 24.64 -21.06
CA GLN A 43 1.84 23.37 -21.17
C GLN A 43 1.49 22.76 -19.81
N LEU A 44 2.24 23.10 -18.75
CA LEU A 44 2.13 22.51 -17.41
C LEU A 44 0.70 22.56 -16.83
N PRO A 45 -0.01 23.72 -16.82
CA PRO A 45 -1.30 23.80 -16.14
C PRO A 45 -2.35 22.89 -16.77
N GLU A 46 -2.38 22.82 -18.12
CA GLU A 46 -3.32 21.98 -18.87
C GLU A 46 -3.02 20.50 -18.64
N ILE A 47 -1.75 20.09 -18.75
CA ILE A 47 -1.34 18.70 -18.56
C ILE A 47 -1.65 18.20 -17.14
N LEU A 48 -1.32 18.98 -16.10
CA LEU A 48 -1.62 18.60 -14.72
C LEU A 48 -3.12 18.57 -14.45
N ALA A 49 -3.87 19.56 -14.96
CA ALA A 49 -5.32 19.61 -14.78
C ALA A 49 -6.01 18.41 -15.46
N ASP A 50 -5.61 18.04 -16.67
CA ASP A 50 -6.18 16.89 -17.39
C ASP A 50 -5.89 15.57 -16.70
N ARG A 51 -4.64 15.38 -16.28
CA ARG A 51 -4.24 14.18 -15.53
C ARG A 51 -5.02 14.08 -14.22
N TYR A 52 -5.03 15.15 -13.43
CA TYR A 52 -5.70 15.18 -12.14
C TYR A 52 -7.21 14.96 -12.28
N ARG A 53 -7.89 15.65 -13.22
CA ARG A 53 -9.32 15.45 -13.47
C ARG A 53 -9.64 14.01 -13.88
N SER A 54 -8.84 13.44 -14.77
CA SER A 54 -9.01 12.05 -15.21
C SER A 54 -8.85 11.07 -14.05
N ARG A 55 -7.84 11.29 -13.20
CA ARG A 55 -7.60 10.46 -12.01
C ARG A 55 -8.72 10.60 -10.99
N VAL A 56 -9.14 11.82 -10.68
CA VAL A 56 -10.26 12.12 -9.80
C VAL A 56 -11.53 11.43 -10.29
N ALA A 57 -11.85 11.51 -11.59
CA ALA A 57 -13.02 10.85 -12.17
C ALA A 57 -12.96 9.33 -12.00
N LEU A 58 -11.82 8.72 -12.37
CA LEU A 58 -11.61 7.27 -12.24
C LEU A 58 -11.78 6.78 -10.79
N VAL A 59 -11.16 7.47 -9.82
CA VAL A 59 -11.26 7.08 -8.41
C VAL A 59 -12.69 7.28 -7.89
N LYS A 60 -13.35 8.39 -8.26
CA LYS A 60 -14.77 8.61 -7.91
C LYS A 60 -15.65 7.47 -8.43
N ASP A 61 -15.46 7.04 -9.67
CA ASP A 61 -16.23 5.95 -10.27
C ASP A 61 -15.92 4.60 -9.62
N THR A 62 -14.65 4.35 -9.28
CA THR A 62 -14.24 3.14 -8.58
C THR A 62 -14.86 3.07 -7.18
N ILE A 63 -14.77 4.16 -6.40
CA ILE A 63 -15.37 4.23 -5.06
C ILE A 63 -16.90 4.09 -5.13
N ARG A 64 -17.56 4.67 -6.14
CA ARG A 64 -19.00 4.45 -6.37
C ARG A 64 -19.34 2.99 -6.65
N THR A 65 -18.51 2.31 -7.43
CA THR A 65 -18.68 0.88 -7.74
C THR A 65 -18.57 0.05 -6.47
N VAL A 66 -17.51 0.24 -5.68
CA VAL A 66 -17.34 -0.42 -4.37
C VAL A 66 -18.52 -0.13 -3.45
N ALA A 67 -18.97 1.13 -3.36
CA ALA A 67 -20.13 1.49 -2.56
C ALA A 67 -21.43 0.81 -3.01
N GLN A 68 -21.62 0.60 -4.32
CA GLN A 68 -22.79 -0.14 -4.82
C GLN A 68 -22.77 -1.60 -4.38
N GLU A 69 -21.60 -2.23 -4.29
CA GLU A 69 -21.44 -3.61 -3.82
C GLU A 69 -21.67 -3.75 -2.31
N PHE A 70 -21.32 -2.74 -1.52
CA PHE A 70 -21.61 -2.73 -0.07
C PHE A 70 -23.08 -2.39 0.23
N ARG A 71 -23.70 -1.52 -0.56
CA ARG A 71 -24.99 -0.89 -0.25
C ARG A 71 -26.07 -1.89 0.15
N GLY A 72 -26.60 -1.71 1.37
CA GLY A 72 -27.79 -2.42 1.83
C GLY A 72 -27.60 -3.94 1.96
N THR A 73 -26.37 -4.43 1.96
CA THR A 73 -26.06 -5.86 2.14
C THR A 73 -26.15 -6.29 3.60
N GLY A 74 -25.93 -5.37 4.55
CA GLY A 74 -25.83 -5.69 5.98
C GLY A 74 -24.61 -6.53 6.35
N ARG A 75 -23.65 -6.67 5.42
CA ARG A 75 -22.49 -7.57 5.57
C ARG A 75 -21.52 -7.12 6.64
N THR A 76 -21.45 -5.82 6.91
CA THR A 76 -20.66 -5.26 8.01
C THR A 76 -21.26 -5.66 9.35
N GLU A 77 -22.58 -5.52 9.51
CA GLU A 77 -23.26 -5.94 10.73
C GLU A 77 -23.08 -7.45 10.96
N GLN A 78 -23.25 -8.26 9.91
CA GLN A 78 -22.99 -9.69 9.95
C GLN A 78 -21.55 -10.00 10.40
N LEU A 79 -20.55 -9.36 9.78
CA LEU A 79 -19.14 -9.58 10.12
C LEU A 79 -18.85 -9.21 11.59
N VAL A 80 -19.47 -8.15 12.10
CA VAL A 80 -19.37 -7.76 13.51
C VAL A 80 -20.01 -8.80 14.44
N GLN A 81 -21.19 -9.31 14.11
CA GLN A 81 -21.88 -10.35 14.89
C GLN A 81 -21.09 -11.67 14.91
N GLU A 82 -20.55 -12.08 13.78
CA GLU A 82 -19.69 -13.26 13.68
C GLU A 82 -18.38 -13.05 14.46
N GLY A 83 -17.84 -11.83 14.46
CA GLY A 83 -16.73 -11.45 15.31
C GLY A 83 -17.01 -11.57 16.81
N GLN A 84 -18.21 -11.22 17.25
CA GLN A 84 -18.65 -11.43 18.63
C GLN A 84 -18.76 -12.93 18.95
N THR A 85 -19.27 -13.71 18.01
CA THR A 85 -19.36 -15.17 18.12
C THR A 85 -17.96 -15.79 18.27
N LEU A 86 -16.99 -15.35 17.47
CA LEU A 86 -15.60 -15.79 17.58
C LEU A 86 -15.01 -15.53 18.97
N VAL A 87 -15.27 -14.36 19.56
CA VAL A 87 -14.81 -14.05 20.92
C VAL A 87 -15.43 -14.99 21.95
N GLN A 88 -16.74 -15.20 21.89
CA GLN A 88 -17.44 -16.09 22.81
C GLN A 88 -16.88 -17.50 22.74
N ARG A 89 -16.71 -18.05 21.53
CA ARG A 89 -16.16 -19.40 21.32
C ARG A 89 -14.72 -19.52 21.80
N LYS A 90 -13.87 -18.52 21.52
CA LYS A 90 -12.51 -18.44 22.07
C LYS A 90 -12.51 -18.43 23.60
N ASP A 91 -13.43 -17.72 24.26
CA ASP A 91 -13.52 -17.70 25.73
C ASP A 91 -14.05 -19.04 26.30
N ILE A 92 -14.94 -19.73 25.58
CA ILE A 92 -15.36 -21.11 25.91
C ILE A 92 -14.15 -22.04 25.83
N LEU A 93 -13.38 -22.01 24.74
CA LEU A 93 -12.16 -22.82 24.60
C LEU A 93 -11.16 -22.59 25.73
N ARG A 94 -10.98 -21.34 26.16
CA ARG A 94 -10.12 -21.02 27.31
C ARG A 94 -10.63 -21.66 28.60
N SER A 95 -11.96 -21.66 28.79
CA SER A 95 -12.60 -22.28 29.94
C SER A 95 -12.51 -23.81 29.91
N MET A 96 -12.72 -24.42 28.74
CA MET A 96 -12.52 -25.86 28.52
C MET A 96 -11.08 -26.26 28.84
N PHE A 97 -10.09 -25.53 28.31
CA PHE A 97 -8.70 -25.80 28.61
C PHE A 97 -8.38 -25.66 30.10
N ALA A 98 -8.91 -24.63 30.78
CA ALA A 98 -8.72 -24.48 32.23
C ALA A 98 -9.33 -25.65 33.03
N ALA A 99 -10.49 -26.17 32.61
CA ALA A 99 -11.08 -27.36 33.21
C ALA A 99 -10.22 -28.60 32.98
N LEU A 100 -9.68 -28.78 31.76
CA LEU A 100 -8.76 -29.89 31.45
C LEU A 100 -7.47 -29.83 32.28
N ASP A 101 -6.87 -28.64 32.41
CA ASP A 101 -5.67 -28.41 33.23
C ASP A 101 -5.93 -28.75 34.71
N LEU A 102 -7.13 -28.42 35.22
CA LEU A 102 -7.55 -28.78 36.58
C LEU A 102 -7.77 -30.29 36.75
N LEU A 103 -8.50 -30.93 35.84
CA LEU A 103 -8.80 -32.38 35.88
C LEU A 103 -7.53 -33.24 35.78
N THR A 104 -6.54 -32.75 35.04
CA THR A 104 -5.25 -33.43 34.88
C THR A 104 -4.23 -33.05 35.95
N SER A 105 -4.54 -32.09 36.83
CA SER A 105 -3.62 -31.64 37.87
C SER A 105 -3.30 -32.74 38.90
N ARG A 106 -2.09 -32.71 39.46
CA ARG A 106 -1.65 -33.69 40.47
C ARG A 106 -2.49 -33.66 41.75
N GLU A 107 -3.14 -32.53 42.02
CA GLU A 107 -4.01 -32.32 43.18
C GLU A 107 -5.35 -33.03 43.03
N PHE A 108 -5.81 -33.24 41.78
CA PHE A 108 -7.06 -33.93 41.45
C PHE A 108 -6.91 -35.44 41.20
N ARG A 109 -5.77 -36.06 41.56
CA ARG A 109 -5.45 -37.50 41.44
C ARG A 109 -6.44 -38.49 42.08
N ARG A 110 -7.54 -38.03 42.67
CA ARG A 110 -8.67 -38.85 43.13
C ARG A 110 -9.65 -39.21 42.00
N SER A 111 -9.38 -38.82 40.76
CA SER A 111 -10.32 -38.90 39.62
C SER A 111 -10.57 -40.30 39.03
N GLY A 112 -10.06 -41.38 39.62
CA GLY A 112 -10.27 -42.74 39.08
C GLY A 112 -9.57 -43.01 37.73
N ILE A 113 -8.92 -42.00 37.13
CA ILE A 113 -8.18 -42.09 35.88
C ILE A 113 -6.86 -42.86 36.12
N GLU A 114 -6.54 -43.79 35.22
CA GLU A 114 -5.28 -44.52 35.24
C GLU A 114 -4.06 -43.58 35.17
N PRO A 115 -3.03 -43.75 36.02
CA PRO A 115 -1.86 -42.87 36.07
C PRO A 115 -1.15 -42.69 34.71
N ASP A 116 -0.98 -43.76 33.94
CA ASP A 116 -0.31 -43.72 32.63
C ASP A 116 -1.09 -42.90 31.60
N ARG A 117 -2.43 -42.88 31.70
CA ARG A 117 -3.28 -42.04 30.85
C ARG A 117 -3.19 -40.58 31.29
N LEU A 118 -3.23 -40.32 32.60
CA LEU A 118 -3.08 -38.98 33.15
C LEU A 118 -1.77 -38.32 32.72
N ASP A 119 -0.65 -39.07 32.75
CA ASP A 119 0.65 -38.57 32.32
C ASP A 119 0.66 -38.25 30.80
N ARG A 120 0.09 -39.12 29.96
CA ARG A 120 -0.09 -38.83 28.52
C ARG A 120 -0.95 -37.60 28.28
N LEU A 121 -2.03 -37.42 29.04
CA LEU A 121 -2.91 -36.26 28.92
C LEU A 121 -2.17 -34.96 29.33
N GLN A 122 -1.32 -35.02 30.35
CA GLN A 122 -0.45 -33.91 30.73
C GLN A 122 0.56 -33.53 29.63
N ASP A 123 1.07 -34.50 28.88
CA ASP A 123 1.99 -34.24 27.75
C ASP A 123 1.34 -33.41 26.63
N TYR A 124 0.02 -33.47 26.47
CA TYR A 124 -0.71 -32.67 25.47
C TYR A 124 -1.06 -31.25 25.94
N LEU A 125 -1.06 -30.98 27.25
CA LEU A 125 -1.43 -29.67 27.80
C LEU A 125 -0.61 -28.49 27.23
N PRO A 126 0.73 -28.59 27.06
CA PRO A 126 1.51 -27.51 26.46
C PRO A 126 1.06 -27.20 25.03
N THR A 127 0.72 -28.22 24.25
CA THR A 127 0.23 -28.08 22.88
C THR A 127 -1.13 -27.40 22.85
N PHE A 128 -2.06 -27.80 23.71
CA PHE A 128 -3.37 -27.16 23.83
C PHE A 128 -3.25 -25.71 24.31
N ARG A 129 -2.38 -25.44 25.30
CA ARG A 129 -2.10 -24.08 25.76
C ARG A 129 -1.60 -23.20 24.61
N ALA A 130 -0.67 -23.71 23.80
CA ALA A 130 -0.15 -22.99 22.65
C ALA A 130 -1.25 -22.74 21.61
N ALA A 131 -2.10 -23.73 21.32
CA ALA A 131 -3.21 -23.59 20.38
C ALA A 131 -4.24 -22.54 20.84
N VAL A 132 -4.70 -22.61 22.10
CA VAL A 132 -5.62 -21.61 22.68
C VAL A 132 -5.01 -20.21 22.68
N SER A 133 -3.72 -20.09 22.99
CA SER A 133 -3.01 -18.81 22.95
C SER A 133 -2.91 -18.26 21.53
N ALA A 134 -2.60 -19.10 20.55
CA ALA A 134 -2.53 -18.72 19.14
C ALA A 134 -3.90 -18.26 18.59
N ILE A 135 -4.97 -19.01 18.87
CA ILE A 135 -6.34 -18.61 18.54
C ILE A 135 -6.66 -17.27 19.18
N SER A 136 -6.36 -17.11 20.48
CA SER A 136 -6.64 -15.85 21.19
C SER A 136 -5.92 -14.65 20.56
N ALA A 137 -4.64 -14.79 20.23
CA ALA A 137 -3.87 -13.73 19.59
C ALA A 137 -4.42 -13.39 18.20
N ARG A 138 -4.80 -14.40 17.40
CA ARG A 138 -5.39 -14.20 16.08
C ARG A 138 -6.76 -13.53 16.15
N THR A 139 -7.62 -13.95 17.06
CA THR A 139 -8.92 -13.30 17.27
C THR A 139 -8.74 -11.84 17.68
N SER A 140 -7.82 -11.52 18.61
CA SER A 140 -7.57 -10.13 19.01
C SER A 140 -7.09 -9.26 17.84
N ARG A 141 -6.11 -9.73 17.06
CA ARG A 141 -5.64 -9.00 15.87
C ARG A 141 -6.75 -8.78 14.87
N TRP A 142 -7.52 -9.83 14.56
CA TRP A 142 -8.66 -9.75 13.66
C TRP A 142 -9.71 -8.73 14.14
N GLN A 143 -9.96 -8.63 15.45
CA GLN A 143 -10.88 -7.64 16.00
C GLN A 143 -10.35 -6.21 15.91
N ASP A 144 -9.06 -6.01 16.11
CA ASP A 144 -8.44 -4.70 15.99
C ASP A 144 -8.49 -4.22 14.53
N ASP A 145 -8.15 -5.09 13.57
CA ASP A 145 -8.29 -4.84 12.14
C ASP A 145 -9.76 -4.54 11.77
N LEU A 146 -10.72 -5.34 12.25
CA LEU A 146 -12.14 -5.09 12.00
C LEU A 146 -12.56 -3.71 12.53
N ARG A 147 -12.12 -3.32 13.72
CA ARG A 147 -12.48 -2.03 14.34
C ARG A 147 -11.97 -0.85 13.53
N GLU A 148 -10.75 -0.93 13.01
CA GLU A 148 -10.15 0.11 12.17
C GLU A 148 -10.99 0.36 10.90
N TRP A 149 -11.44 -0.73 10.28
CA TRP A 149 -12.14 -0.75 9.00
C TRP A 149 -13.66 -0.63 9.10
N GLN A 150 -14.24 -0.89 10.28
CA GLN A 150 -15.69 -0.89 10.49
C GLN A 150 -16.34 0.42 10.07
N VAL A 151 -15.69 1.57 10.31
CA VAL A 151 -16.22 2.88 9.94
C VAL A 151 -16.27 3.04 8.41
N VAL A 152 -15.26 2.54 7.68
CA VAL A 152 -15.21 2.56 6.22
C VAL A 152 -16.33 1.70 5.64
N PHE A 153 -16.46 0.46 6.10
CA PHE A 153 -17.51 -0.46 5.65
C PHE A 153 -18.92 0.08 5.93
N ASN A 154 -19.17 0.55 7.15
CA ASN A 154 -20.44 1.22 7.50
C ASN A 154 -20.73 2.43 6.61
N THR A 155 -19.71 3.15 6.18
CA THR A 155 -19.87 4.32 5.30
C THR A 155 -20.21 3.88 3.87
N LEU A 156 -19.61 2.80 3.39
CA LEU A 156 -19.91 2.19 2.10
C LEU A 156 -21.32 1.55 2.04
N GLU A 157 -21.85 1.07 3.18
CA GLU A 157 -23.21 0.51 3.26
C GLU A 157 -24.31 1.57 3.28
N LYS A 158 -23.98 2.83 3.61
CA LYS A 158 -24.94 3.94 3.56
C LYS A 158 -25.45 4.16 2.13
N PRO A 159 -26.57 4.89 1.96
CA PRO A 159 -27.05 5.26 0.64
C PRO A 159 -25.93 5.90 -0.21
N VAL A 160 -25.89 5.57 -1.51
CA VAL A 160 -24.88 6.09 -2.46
C VAL A 160 -24.79 7.61 -2.45
N SER A 161 -25.86 8.32 -2.08
CA SER A 161 -25.85 9.78 -1.89
C SER A 161 -24.85 10.22 -0.82
N THR A 162 -24.64 9.46 0.26
CA THR A 162 -23.64 9.76 1.28
C THR A 162 -22.22 9.65 0.73
N VAL A 163 -21.92 8.57 0.00
CA VAL A 163 -20.61 8.40 -0.67
C VAL A 163 -20.43 9.46 -1.78
N THR A 164 -21.50 9.83 -2.47
CA THR A 164 -21.45 10.87 -3.50
C THR A 164 -21.16 12.25 -2.91
N LEU A 165 -21.74 12.59 -1.75
CA LEU A 165 -21.43 13.81 -1.00
C LEU A 165 -19.96 13.83 -0.55
N LEU A 166 -19.46 12.70 -0.07
CA LEU A 166 -18.05 12.49 0.27
C LEU A 166 -17.12 12.82 -0.91
N LEU A 167 -17.42 12.23 -2.06
CA LEU A 167 -16.66 12.43 -3.29
C LEU A 167 -16.80 13.86 -3.85
N HIS A 168 -17.81 14.63 -3.44
CA HIS A 168 -17.95 16.02 -3.83
C HIS A 168 -16.85 16.90 -3.21
N PHE A 169 -16.33 16.53 -2.04
CA PHE A 169 -15.26 17.27 -1.36
C PHE A 169 -13.87 17.07 -1.98
N VAL A 170 -13.70 16.13 -2.91
CA VAL A 170 -12.46 16.05 -3.70
C VAL A 170 -12.38 17.29 -4.59
N PRO A 171 -11.39 18.18 -4.38
CA PRO A 171 -11.28 19.40 -5.15
C PRO A 171 -11.15 19.08 -6.64
N PRO A 172 -11.87 19.81 -7.52
CA PRO A 172 -11.84 19.58 -8.97
C PRO A 172 -10.59 20.17 -9.64
N ILE A 173 -9.75 20.87 -8.88
CA ILE A 173 -8.58 21.62 -9.35
C ILE A 173 -7.34 21.08 -8.63
N VAL A 174 -6.22 21.07 -9.35
CA VAL A 174 -4.91 20.71 -8.81
C VAL A 174 -4.54 21.69 -7.69
N PRO A 175 -4.06 21.23 -6.52
CA PRO A 175 -3.56 22.14 -5.49
C PRO A 175 -2.44 23.04 -6.00
N ASP A 176 -2.53 24.34 -5.73
CA ASP A 176 -1.57 25.37 -6.22
C ASP A 176 -0.11 25.07 -5.83
N ALA A 177 0.10 24.41 -4.70
CA ALA A 177 1.42 23.97 -4.24
C ALA A 177 2.09 23.03 -5.26
N HIS A 178 1.37 22.03 -5.78
CA HIS A 178 1.91 21.08 -6.75
C HIS A 178 2.19 21.76 -8.11
N VAL A 179 1.35 22.71 -8.52
CA VAL A 179 1.57 23.49 -9.75
C VAL A 179 2.84 24.34 -9.61
N SER A 180 2.98 25.06 -8.49
CA SER A 180 4.12 25.92 -8.22
C SER A 180 5.42 25.13 -8.15
N GLU A 181 5.40 23.99 -7.48
CA GLU A 181 6.58 23.12 -7.37
C GLU A 181 6.96 22.50 -8.72
N ALA A 182 5.98 22.01 -9.49
CA ALA A 182 6.24 21.46 -10.82
C ALA A 182 6.78 22.52 -11.78
N GLN A 183 6.33 23.78 -11.64
CA GLN A 183 6.85 24.91 -12.40
C GLN A 183 8.32 25.16 -12.09
N GLU A 184 8.71 25.27 -10.81
CA GLU A 184 10.11 25.45 -10.38
C GLU A 184 11.03 24.35 -10.96
N VAL A 185 10.55 23.11 -10.93
CA VAL A 185 11.30 21.96 -11.45
C VAL A 185 11.45 22.03 -12.98
N LEU A 186 10.39 22.37 -13.71
CA LEU A 186 10.47 22.54 -15.17
C LEU A 186 11.33 23.73 -15.59
N GLU A 187 11.33 24.83 -14.83
CA GLU A 187 12.22 25.97 -15.06
C GLU A 187 13.69 25.55 -14.90
N THR A 188 13.98 24.73 -13.88
CA THR A 188 15.31 24.15 -13.68
C THR A 188 15.72 23.26 -14.86
N LEU A 189 14.85 22.34 -15.30
CA LEU A 189 15.12 21.47 -16.45
C LEU A 189 15.32 22.26 -17.75
N ALA A 190 14.52 23.31 -17.98
CA ALA A 190 14.68 24.20 -19.14
C ALA A 190 15.99 24.99 -19.08
N GLY A 191 16.43 25.39 -17.88
CA GLY A 191 17.73 26.00 -17.63
C GLY A 191 18.90 25.08 -17.98
N LEU A 192 18.86 23.82 -17.52
CA LEU A 192 19.85 22.79 -17.87
C LEU A 192 19.88 22.56 -19.38
N TRP A 193 18.72 22.48 -20.03
CA TRP A 193 18.64 22.36 -21.49
C TRP A 193 19.27 23.55 -22.21
N ALA A 194 18.98 24.78 -21.77
CA ALA A 194 19.56 25.98 -22.34
C ALA A 194 21.09 25.99 -22.20
N TYR A 195 21.61 25.53 -21.07
CA TYR A 195 23.04 25.38 -20.83
C TYR A 195 23.69 24.39 -21.81
N ARG A 196 23.09 23.22 -22.05
CA ARG A 196 23.60 22.24 -23.04
C ARG A 196 23.72 22.83 -24.45
N ARG A 197 22.75 23.67 -24.86
CA ARG A 197 22.84 24.38 -26.14
C ARG A 197 23.98 25.40 -26.19
N VAL A 198 24.28 26.05 -25.06
CA VAL A 198 25.46 26.92 -24.93
C VAL A 198 26.74 26.09 -25.08
N VAL A 199 26.83 24.95 -24.40
CA VAL A 199 27.99 24.04 -24.50
C VAL A 199 28.22 23.57 -25.94
N LEU A 200 27.18 23.17 -26.67
CA LEU A 200 27.32 22.79 -28.09
C LEU A 200 27.76 23.97 -28.97
N ARG A 201 27.19 25.16 -28.75
CA ARG A 201 27.59 26.37 -29.49
C ARG A 201 29.05 26.72 -29.22
N ASP A 202 29.49 26.64 -27.97
CA ASP A 202 30.86 26.97 -27.59
C ASP A 202 31.83 25.89 -28.11
N ALA A 203 31.43 24.62 -28.13
CA ALA A 203 32.15 23.54 -28.80
C ALA A 203 32.32 23.81 -30.31
N HIS A 204 31.25 24.20 -31.01
CA HIS A 204 31.34 24.56 -32.43
C HIS A 204 32.31 25.73 -32.65
N ARG A 205 32.25 26.76 -31.81
CA ARG A 205 33.13 27.92 -31.91
C ARG A 205 34.60 27.57 -31.70
N LEU A 206 34.93 26.73 -30.73
CA LEU A 206 36.31 26.28 -30.47
C LEU A 206 36.87 25.45 -31.64
N MET A 207 36.01 24.73 -32.34
CA MET A 207 36.39 23.89 -33.47
C MET A 207 36.59 24.65 -34.79
N GLU A 208 36.04 25.86 -34.90
CA GLU A 208 36.20 26.75 -36.04
C GLU A 208 37.46 27.65 -35.93
N GLN A 209 38.18 27.62 -34.81
CA GLN A 209 39.41 28.38 -34.60
C GLN A 209 40.58 27.79 -35.39
N GLU A 210 41.52 28.66 -35.81
CA GLU A 210 42.73 28.26 -36.56
C GLU A 210 43.65 27.32 -35.75
N GLU A 211 43.65 27.44 -34.42
CA GLU A 211 44.27 26.51 -33.48
C GLU A 211 43.20 26.00 -32.48
N PRO A 212 42.56 24.85 -32.75
CA PRO A 212 41.47 24.37 -31.92
C PRO A 212 41.95 23.85 -30.57
N GLU A 213 41.39 24.40 -29.48
CA GLU A 213 41.61 23.93 -28.10
C GLU A 213 40.89 22.60 -27.83
N ASP A 214 41.38 21.82 -26.86
CA ASP A 214 40.78 20.53 -26.49
C ASP A 214 39.42 20.74 -25.77
N PRO A 215 38.30 20.23 -26.32
CA PRO A 215 36.98 20.39 -25.71
C PRO A 215 36.75 19.49 -24.48
N LEU A 216 37.78 18.84 -23.93
CA LEU A 216 37.68 17.97 -22.76
C LEU A 216 36.94 18.64 -21.58
N HIS A 217 37.18 19.94 -21.35
CA HIS A 217 36.50 20.71 -20.31
C HIS A 217 34.97 20.78 -20.52
N LEU A 218 34.51 20.88 -21.78
CA LEU A 218 33.08 20.87 -22.12
C LEU A 218 32.46 19.49 -21.91
N MET A 219 33.22 18.42 -22.14
CA MET A 219 32.79 17.06 -21.86
C MET A 219 32.58 16.86 -20.35
N THR A 220 33.52 17.33 -19.52
CA THR A 220 33.39 17.31 -18.06
C THR A 220 32.16 18.09 -17.59
N SER A 221 31.87 19.25 -18.18
CA SER A 221 30.64 20.01 -17.87
C SER A 221 29.34 19.28 -18.26
N LEU A 222 29.36 18.45 -19.31
CA LEU A 222 28.20 17.61 -19.66
C LEU A 222 28.06 16.39 -18.74
N ASP A 223 29.17 15.85 -18.23
CA ASP A 223 29.15 14.78 -17.24
C ASP A 223 28.59 15.28 -15.89
N GLU A 224 28.93 16.49 -15.46
CA GLU A 224 28.33 17.13 -14.27
C GLU A 224 26.81 17.34 -14.44
N GLN A 225 26.39 17.81 -15.62
CA GLN A 225 24.96 17.92 -15.99
C GLN A 225 24.21 16.60 -15.94
N HIS A 226 24.90 15.48 -16.21
CA HIS A 226 24.29 14.16 -16.14
C HIS A 226 23.85 13.80 -14.72
N GLU A 227 24.61 14.20 -13.71
CA GLU A 227 24.26 14.00 -12.30
C GLU A 227 23.21 15.03 -11.84
N ASP A 228 23.42 16.30 -12.18
CA ASP A 228 22.55 17.41 -11.75
C ASP A 228 21.12 17.30 -12.28
N GLN A 229 20.91 16.74 -13.47
CA GLN A 229 19.56 16.60 -14.05
C GLN A 229 18.70 15.52 -13.37
N LEU A 230 19.30 14.57 -12.66
CA LEU A 230 18.54 13.44 -12.08
C LEU A 230 17.64 13.93 -10.95
N VAL A 231 18.15 14.85 -10.13
CA VAL A 231 17.43 15.42 -9.00
C VAL A 231 16.10 16.10 -9.41
N PRO A 232 16.07 17.05 -10.38
CA PRO A 232 14.81 17.63 -10.83
C PRO A 232 13.90 16.62 -11.55
N ILE A 233 14.46 15.63 -12.28
CA ILE A 233 13.64 14.57 -12.88
C ILE A 233 12.92 13.75 -11.80
N ASP A 234 13.64 13.28 -10.79
CA ASP A 234 13.08 12.47 -9.72
C ASP A 234 12.05 13.27 -8.91
N ARG A 235 12.32 14.55 -8.65
CA ARG A 235 11.38 15.45 -7.98
C ARG A 235 10.11 15.66 -8.81
N PHE A 236 10.22 15.83 -10.12
CA PHE A 236 9.06 15.95 -11.00
C PHE A 236 8.20 14.68 -10.97
N LEU A 237 8.84 13.50 -11.06
CA LEU A 237 8.15 12.21 -10.98
C LEU A 237 7.45 12.01 -9.63
N ALA A 238 8.04 12.49 -8.54
CA ALA A 238 7.41 12.45 -7.22
C ALA A 238 6.12 13.29 -7.18
N ILE A 239 6.14 14.51 -7.72
CA ILE A 239 4.93 15.38 -7.81
C ILE A 239 3.83 14.69 -8.63
N ILE A 240 4.19 14.11 -9.78
CA ILE A 240 3.23 13.37 -10.62
C ILE A 240 2.62 12.19 -9.85
N LYS A 241 3.44 11.46 -9.09
CA LYS A 241 2.98 10.34 -8.25
C LYS A 241 2.06 10.80 -7.11
N GLU A 242 2.35 11.92 -6.48
CA GLU A 242 1.50 12.49 -5.43
C GLU A 242 0.14 12.92 -5.98
N LEU A 243 0.12 13.55 -7.16
CA LEU A 243 -1.15 13.89 -7.84
C LEU A 243 -1.99 12.64 -8.17
N ASP A 244 -1.34 11.51 -8.44
CA ASP A 244 -2.03 10.24 -8.67
C ASP A 244 -2.65 9.64 -7.38
N SER A 245 -2.19 10.08 -6.19
CA SER A 245 -2.63 9.54 -4.89
C SER A 245 -3.91 10.15 -4.31
N LEU A 246 -4.38 11.27 -4.89
CA LEU A 246 -5.56 12.07 -4.50
C LEU A 246 -5.57 12.57 -3.03
N PRO A 247 -6.18 13.75 -2.77
CA PRO A 247 -6.28 14.26 -1.41
C PRO A 247 -7.25 13.45 -0.53
N PRO A 248 -7.14 13.56 0.81
CA PRO A 248 -8.07 12.95 1.75
C PRO A 248 -9.54 13.33 1.48
N LEU A 249 -10.44 12.38 1.70
CA LEU A 249 -11.89 12.52 1.66
C LEU A 249 -12.41 12.94 3.05
N TYR A 250 -12.88 14.17 3.16
CA TYR A 250 -13.33 14.73 4.43
C TYR A 250 -14.79 14.34 4.74
N LEU A 251 -15.03 13.75 5.91
CA LEU A 251 -16.33 13.75 6.59
C LEU A 251 -16.24 14.58 7.87
N PRO A 252 -17.35 15.22 8.31
CA PRO A 252 -17.39 15.94 9.59
C PRO A 252 -17.01 15.10 10.83
N VAL A 253 -16.91 13.77 10.69
CA VAL A 253 -16.72 12.81 11.79
C VAL A 253 -15.33 12.16 11.76
N ARG A 254 -14.69 12.03 10.59
CA ARG A 254 -13.38 11.40 10.39
C ARG A 254 -12.85 11.77 9.00
N ASP A 255 -11.53 11.92 8.92
CA ASP A 255 -10.83 12.01 7.64
C ASP A 255 -10.59 10.60 7.09
N PHE A 256 -10.93 10.41 5.82
CA PHE A 256 -10.68 9.17 5.11
C PHE A 256 -9.65 9.42 4.02
N THR A 257 -8.87 8.40 3.67
CA THR A 257 -8.10 8.43 2.43
C THR A 257 -8.92 7.80 1.31
N ALA A 258 -8.71 8.22 0.06
CA ALA A 258 -9.31 7.51 -1.07
C ALA A 258 -8.86 6.03 -1.12
N GLY A 259 -7.61 5.76 -0.69
CA GLY A 259 -7.05 4.41 -0.56
C GLY A 259 -7.90 3.48 0.30
N GLU A 260 -8.38 3.94 1.45
CA GLU A 260 -9.26 3.14 2.32
C GLU A 260 -10.50 2.63 1.55
N PHE A 261 -11.17 3.48 0.79
CA PHE A 261 -12.36 3.02 0.03
C PHE A 261 -12.01 2.09 -1.13
N LEU A 262 -10.84 2.26 -1.76
CA LEU A 262 -10.37 1.40 -2.84
C LEU A 262 -9.97 0.00 -2.33
N GLU A 263 -9.43 -0.07 -1.11
CA GLU A 263 -8.98 -1.32 -0.49
C GLU A 263 -10.09 -2.05 0.27
N ALA A 264 -11.23 -1.38 0.52
CA ALA A 264 -12.28 -1.89 1.39
C ALA A 264 -12.79 -3.30 0.99
N GLU A 265 -12.98 -3.57 -0.30
CA GLU A 265 -13.46 -4.88 -0.75
C GLU A 265 -12.41 -5.98 -0.47
N ALA A 266 -11.15 -5.74 -0.83
CA ALA A 266 -10.06 -6.69 -0.59
C ALA A 266 -9.87 -6.94 0.91
N THR A 267 -9.91 -5.89 1.73
CA THR A 267 -9.80 -6.01 3.18
C THR A 267 -10.98 -6.75 3.78
N PHE A 268 -12.21 -6.50 3.31
CA PHE A 268 -13.39 -7.24 3.76
C PHE A 268 -13.26 -8.74 3.47
N ASN A 269 -12.84 -9.11 2.26
CA ASN A 269 -12.64 -10.49 1.86
C ASN A 269 -11.52 -11.18 2.67
N ARG A 270 -10.44 -10.45 2.96
CA ARG A 270 -9.36 -10.91 3.85
C ARG A 270 -9.91 -11.21 5.25
N LEU A 271 -10.64 -10.27 5.86
CA LEU A 271 -11.23 -10.44 7.18
C LEU A 271 -12.19 -11.64 7.24
N CYS A 272 -13.02 -11.84 6.21
CA CYS A 272 -13.89 -13.02 6.11
C CYS A 272 -13.08 -14.32 6.06
N SER A 273 -12.04 -14.37 5.24
CA SER A 273 -11.18 -15.56 5.09
C SER A 273 -10.43 -15.88 6.40
N GLU A 274 -9.91 -14.86 7.07
CA GLU A 274 -9.24 -15.01 8.37
C GLU A 274 -10.21 -15.48 9.45
N ARG A 275 -11.43 -14.92 9.50
CA ARG A 275 -12.51 -15.37 10.39
C ARG A 275 -12.80 -16.86 10.18
N ASP A 276 -12.95 -17.30 8.94
CA ASP A 276 -13.24 -18.70 8.62
C ASP A 276 -12.11 -19.62 9.06
N SER A 277 -10.86 -19.21 8.84
CA SER A 277 -9.70 -19.97 9.31
C SER A 277 -9.66 -20.06 10.85
N ILE A 278 -9.93 -18.97 11.57
CA ILE A 278 -9.99 -18.99 13.04
C ILE A 278 -11.12 -19.91 13.50
N THR A 279 -12.28 -19.84 12.85
CA THR A 279 -13.44 -20.69 13.15
C THR A 279 -13.09 -22.17 13.01
N GLN A 280 -12.42 -22.55 11.92
CA GLN A 280 -11.98 -23.94 11.70
C GLN A 280 -10.99 -24.41 12.78
N ASP A 281 -10.08 -23.54 13.22
CA ASP A 281 -9.14 -23.89 14.28
C ASP A 281 -9.84 -24.05 15.63
N ILE A 282 -10.86 -23.22 15.89
CA ILE A 282 -11.74 -23.36 17.06
C ILE A 282 -12.50 -24.68 17.00
N ASP A 283 -13.18 -24.98 15.87
CA ASP A 283 -13.96 -26.22 15.69
C ASP A 283 -13.10 -27.47 15.92
N ARG A 284 -11.88 -27.47 15.38
CA ARG A 284 -10.92 -28.57 15.55
C ARG A 284 -10.54 -28.75 17.02
N LEU A 285 -10.27 -27.65 17.72
CA LEU A 285 -9.86 -27.71 19.11
C LEU A 285 -11.01 -28.11 20.04
N GLU A 286 -12.23 -27.64 19.77
CA GLU A 286 -13.45 -28.07 20.47
C GLU A 286 -13.63 -29.59 20.32
N CYS A 287 -13.51 -30.14 19.11
CA CYS A 287 -13.61 -31.58 18.87
C CYS A 287 -12.55 -32.39 19.64
N ILE A 288 -11.31 -31.87 19.70
CA ILE A 288 -10.24 -32.50 20.48
C ILE A 288 -10.55 -32.46 21.98
N PHE A 289 -11.06 -31.33 22.49
CA PHE A 289 -11.43 -31.20 23.90
C PHE A 289 -12.62 -32.09 24.26
N ASP A 290 -13.64 -32.21 23.41
CA ASP A 290 -14.76 -33.12 23.63
C ASP A 290 -14.31 -34.57 23.69
N HIS A 291 -13.40 -34.99 22.81
CA HIS A 291 -12.82 -36.33 22.86
C HIS A 291 -12.02 -36.56 24.15
N PHE A 292 -11.26 -35.54 24.58
CA PHE A 292 -10.50 -35.60 25.81
C PHE A 292 -11.41 -35.75 27.04
N ILE A 293 -12.50 -34.97 27.12
CA ILE A 293 -13.49 -35.07 28.21
C ILE A 293 -14.16 -36.44 28.18
N GLY A 294 -14.53 -36.96 27.00
CA GLY A 294 -15.13 -38.29 26.86
C GLY A 294 -14.26 -39.42 27.41
N ILE A 295 -12.93 -39.33 27.24
CA ILE A 295 -11.98 -40.29 27.84
C ILE A 295 -12.03 -40.19 29.38
N VAL A 296 -11.99 -38.98 29.91
CA VAL A 296 -12.02 -38.73 31.37
C VAL A 296 -13.33 -39.22 32.01
N ASP A 297 -14.48 -38.94 31.39
CA ASP A 297 -15.80 -39.33 31.92
C ASP A 297 -16.05 -40.85 31.85
N SER A 298 -15.55 -41.53 30.80
CA SER A 298 -15.71 -42.99 30.66
C SER A 298 -15.04 -43.78 31.79
N ASP A 299 -13.92 -43.27 32.30
CA ASP A 299 -13.17 -43.90 33.40
C ASP A 299 -13.82 -43.59 34.76
N ALA A 300 -14.43 -42.41 34.94
CA ALA A 300 -15.19 -42.06 36.14
C ALA A 300 -16.44 -42.93 36.32
N ALA A 301 -17.09 -43.33 35.23
CA ALA A 301 -18.21 -44.26 35.26
C ALA A 301 -17.79 -45.70 35.66
N HIS A 302 -16.65 -46.17 35.16
CA HIS A 302 -16.12 -47.50 35.51
C HIS A 302 -15.52 -47.59 36.92
N ALA A 303 -15.10 -46.47 37.52
CA ALA A 303 -14.62 -46.44 38.91
C ALA A 303 -15.75 -46.48 39.97
N LEU A 304 -17.01 -46.37 39.55
CA LEU A 304 -18.21 -46.37 40.42
C LEU A 304 -19.02 -47.68 40.34
N GLU A 305 -18.60 -48.65 39.53
CA GLU A 305 -19.11 -50.03 39.45
C GLU A 305 -18.23 -51.01 40.25
#